data_AF-A0A5K1GU81-F1
#
_entry.id   AF-A0A5K1GU81-F1
#
_cell.length_a   1.000
_cell.length_b   1.000
_cell.length_c   1.000
_cell.angle_alpha   90.00
_cell.angle_beta   90.00
_cell.angle_gamma   90.00
#
_symmetry.space_group_name_H-M   'P 1'
#
loop_
_entity.id
_entity.type
_entity.pdbx_description
1 polymer ?
#
loop_
_entity_poly.entity_id
_entity_poly.type
_entity_poly.pdbx_seq_one_letter_code
_entity_poly.pdbx_strand_id
1 'polypeptide(L)' 'GLRREISSAATGRPIQDVIQTDAAINPGNSGGPLLDSSGSLIGVNTAIYSPSGASSGVGFSIPVDT' A
#
# COMPACT_ATOMS: atom_id res chain seq x y z
N GLY A 1 2.34 14.24 8.74
CA GLY A 1 1.71 13.18 7.93
C GLY A 1 0.25 13.02 8.31
N LEU A 2 -0.55 12.40 7.43
CA LEU A 2 -1.97 12.09 7.67
C LEU A 2 -2.19 10.93 8.65
N ARG A 3 -1.12 10.29 9.17
CA ARG A 3 -1.16 9.14 10.09
C ARG A 3 -2.13 8.06 9.62
N ARG A 4 -1.99 7.66 8.35
CA ARG A 4 -2.77 6.54 7.79
C ARG A 4 -2.22 5.25 8.37
N GLU A 5 -3.12 4.33 8.70
CA GLU A 5 -2.78 3.06 9.35
C GLU A 5 -3.50 1.90 8.66
N ILE A 6 -2.79 0.78 8.51
CA ILE A 6 -3.38 -0.51 8.14
C ILE A 6 -2.97 -1.57 9.17
N SER A 7 -3.76 -2.64 9.30
CA SER A 7 -3.37 -3.80 10.11
C SER A 7 -2.53 -4.76 9.28
N SER A 8 -1.40 -5.20 9.82
CA SER A 8 -0.56 -6.24 9.21
C SER A 8 -1.34 -7.56 9.12
N ALA A 9 -1.43 -8.14 7.93
CA ALA A 9 -2.04 -9.47 7.75
C ALA A 9 -1.29 -10.58 8.50
N ALA A 10 0.01 -10.41 8.73
CA ALA A 10 0.86 -11.42 9.39
C ALA A 10 0.79 -11.35 10.92
N THR A 11 0.68 -10.15 11.49
CA THR A 11 0.85 -9.94 12.94
C THR A 11 -0.34 -9.27 13.61
N GLY A 12 -1.31 -8.75 12.84
CA GLY A 12 -2.41 -7.92 13.34
C GLY A 12 -1.98 -6.56 13.88
N ARG A 13 -0.67 -6.25 13.89
CA ARG A 13 -0.15 -4.98 14.42
C ARG A 13 -0.42 -3.83 13.45
N PRO A 14 -0.68 -2.63 13.97
CA PRO A 14 -0.80 -1.44 13.15
C PRO A 14 0.51 -1.10 12.46
N ILE A 15 0.42 -0.73 11.18
CA ILE A 15 1.50 -0.14 10.39
C ILE A 15 1.08 1.29 10.08
N GLN A 16 1.85 2.24 10.60
CA GLN A 16 1.56 3.67 10.50
C GLN A 16 2.30 4.31 9.32
N ASP A 17 1.85 5.50 8.95
CA ASP A 17 2.43 6.35 7.91
C ASP A 17 2.55 5.66 6.55
N VAL A 18 1.59 4.79 6.23
CA VAL A 18 1.49 4.18 4.90
C VAL A 18 1.18 5.23 3.82
N ILE A 19 1.71 4.96 2.63
CA ILE A 19 1.39 5.72 1.42
C ILE A 19 0.03 5.28 0.92
N GLN A 20 -0.87 6.23 0.69
CA GLN A 20 -2.13 5.96 -0.02
C GLN A 20 -1.93 6.28 -1.50
N THR A 21 -2.38 5.38 -2.37
CA THR A 21 -2.33 5.53 -3.82
C THR A 21 -3.66 5.10 -4.46
N ASP A 22 -4.00 5.69 -5.59
CA ASP A 22 -5.11 5.26 -6.45
C ASP A 22 -4.67 4.29 -7.55
N ALA A 23 -3.36 3.99 -7.63
CA ALA A 23 -2.85 2.94 -8.49
C ALA A 23 -3.52 1.60 -8.15
N ALA A 24 -3.92 0.86 -9.19
CA ALA A 24 -4.60 -0.40 -9.01
C ALA A 24 -3.68 -1.44 -8.37
N ILE A 25 -3.94 -1.77 -7.10
CA ILE A 25 -3.31 -2.90 -6.40
C ILE A 25 -4.30 -4.08 -6.42
N ASN A 26 -3.86 -5.23 -6.95
CA ASN A 26 -4.65 -6.45 -7.08
C ASN A 26 -3.75 -7.66 -6.76
N PRO A 27 -4.30 -8.84 -6.49
CA PRO A 27 -3.51 -10.07 -6.38
C PRO A 27 -2.55 -10.20 -7.56
N GLY A 28 -1.26 -10.38 -7.27
CA GLY A 28 -0.18 -10.45 -8.26
C GLY A 28 0.75 -9.22 -8.31
N ASN A 29 0.30 -8.04 -7.89
CA ASN A 29 1.20 -6.89 -7.68
C ASN A 29 1.38 -6.50 -6.20
N SER A 30 0.60 -7.11 -5.29
CA SER A 30 0.89 -7.12 -3.85
C SER A 30 2.29 -7.69 -3.58
N GLY A 31 3.09 -6.97 -2.79
CA GLY A 31 4.51 -7.25 -2.55
C GLY A 31 5.46 -6.65 -3.58
N GLY A 32 4.94 -6.11 -4.70
CA GLY A 32 5.72 -5.41 -5.71
C GLY A 32 6.00 -3.94 -5.38
N PRO A 33 6.87 -3.27 -6.16
CA PRO A 33 7.26 -1.89 -5.90
C PRO A 33 6.15 -0.89 -6.23
N LEU A 34 6.07 0.17 -5.42
CA LEU A 34 5.46 1.43 -5.77
C LEU A 34 6.59 2.39 -6.21
N LEU A 35 6.53 2.84 -7.46
CA LEU A 35 7.53 3.74 -8.03
C LEU A 35 6.93 5.13 -8.25
N ASP A 36 7.74 6.17 -8.09
CA ASP A 36 7.39 7.51 -8.57
C ASP A 36 7.59 7.64 -10.09
N SER A 37 7.28 8.80 -10.65
CA SER A 37 7.41 9.06 -12.10
C SER A 37 8.85 9.04 -12.62
N SER A 38 9.86 9.09 -11.75
CA SER A 38 11.27 8.93 -12.11
C SER A 38 11.71 7.47 -12.11
N GLY A 39 10.83 6.55 -11.69
CA GLY A 39 11.16 5.14 -11.49
C GLY A 39 11.83 4.85 -10.15
N SER A 40 11.86 5.81 -9.23
CA SER A 40 12.42 5.62 -7.90
C SER A 40 11.46 4.84 -7.02
N LEU A 41 11.99 3.88 -6.26
CA LEU A 41 11.20 3.10 -5.31
C LEU A 41 10.79 3.98 -4.13
N ILE A 42 9.49 4.09 -3.89
CA ILE A 42 8.92 4.88 -2.78
C ILE A 42 8.13 4.02 -1.78
N GLY A 43 7.78 2.78 -2.13
CA GLY A 43 7.14 1.86 -1.19
C GLY A 43 6.88 0.47 -1.73
N VAL A 44 6.26 -0.38 -0.92
CA VAL A 44 5.87 -1.76 -1.26
C VAL A 44 4.35 -1.91 -1.18
N ASN A 45 3.71 -2.30 -2.29
CA ASN A 45 2.26 -2.47 -2.40
C ASN A 45 1.79 -3.53 -1.40
N THR A 46 0.90 -3.16 -0.48
CA THR A 46 0.57 -4.01 0.67
C THR A 46 -0.90 -4.39 0.73
N ALA A 47 -1.80 -3.42 0.62
CA ALA A 47 -3.23 -3.66 0.83
C ALA A 47 -4.10 -2.76 -0.06
N ILE A 48 -5.37 -3.12 -0.18
CA ILE A 48 -6.43 -2.27 -0.73
C ILE A 48 -7.56 -2.14 0.27
N TYR A 49 -8.28 -1.02 0.18
CA TYR A 49 -9.63 -0.96 0.72
C TYR A 49 -10.61 -1.42 -0.35
N SER A 50 -11.19 -2.61 -0.19
CA SER A 50 -12.14 -3.16 -1.16
C SER A 50 -13.20 -4.06 -0.52
N PRO A 51 -14.50 -3.81 -0.78
CA PRO A 51 -15.56 -4.75 -0.44
C PRO A 51 -15.57 -6.02 -1.30
N SER A 52 -14.99 -5.98 -2.51
CA SER A 52 -15.06 -7.06 -3.50
C SER A 52 -13.76 -7.89 -3.61
N GLY A 53 -12.68 -7.42 -3.01
CA GLY A 53 -11.33 -8.00 -3.16
C GLY A 53 -10.57 -7.53 -4.40
N ALA A 54 -11.19 -6.72 -5.27
CA ALA A 54 -10.53 -6.03 -6.38
C ALA A 54 -10.30 -4.55 -6.05
N SER A 55 -9.27 -3.93 -6.63
CA SER A 55 -9.00 -2.50 -6.39
C SER A 55 -10.23 -1.63 -6.65
N SER A 56 -10.53 -0.72 -5.71
CA SER A 56 -11.58 0.30 -5.82
C SER A 56 -11.02 1.73 -5.86
N GLY A 57 -9.74 1.88 -6.24
CA GLY A 57 -9.05 3.18 -6.30
C GLY A 57 -8.47 3.66 -4.96
N VAL A 58 -8.38 2.78 -3.95
CA VAL A 58 -7.69 3.06 -2.69
C VAL A 58 -6.77 1.89 -2.34
N GLY A 59 -5.47 2.09 -2.57
CA GLY A 59 -4.38 1.20 -2.24
C GLY A 59 -3.45 1.78 -1.18
N PHE A 60 -2.75 0.90 -0.48
CA PHE A 60 -1.80 1.24 0.57
C PHE A 60 -0.46 0.54 0.35
N SER A 61 0.62 1.31 0.53
CA SER A 61 2.01 0.83 0.42
C SER A 61 2.81 1.21 1.66
N ILE A 62 3.69 0.30 2.10
CA ILE A 62 4.66 0.57 3.16
C ILE A 62 5.79 1.41 2.55
N PRO A 63 6.13 2.58 3.10
CA PRO A 63 7.20 3.42 2.56
C PRO A 63 8.57 2.74 2.71
N VAL A 64 9.50 3.00 1.79
CA VAL A 64 10.87 2.49 1.89
C VAL A 64 11.71 3.22 2.93
N ASP A 65 11.33 4.45 3.23
CA ASP A 65 11.98 5.28 4.24
C ASP A 65 11.04 5.37 5.44
N THR A 66 11.48 4.83 6.57
CA THR A 66 10.80 4.90 7.88
C THR A 66 11.71 5.54 8.91
#